data_AF-A0A2V3IPH2-F1
#
_entry.id   AF-A0A2V3IPH2-F1
#
_cell.length_a   1.000
_cell.length_b   1.000
_cell.length_c   1.000
_cell.angle_alpha   90.00
_cell.angle_beta   90.00
_cell.angle_gamma   90.00
#
_symmetry.space_group_name_H-M   'P 1'
#
loop_
_entity.id
_entity.type
_entity.pdbx_description
1 polymer ?
#
loop_
_entity_poly.entity_id
_entity_poly.type
_entity_poly.pdbx_seq_one_letter_code
_entity_poly.pdbx_strand_id
1 'polypeptide(L)'
;MVFLDSDVIILREDFVDRLLARTAHFDFLAAYGFDHPCKKRFHTPFNSGLMFIRTIPNVNYSKMVDVMWKLNNNNDQNMISKFVQRQYVNWDTLSLRWHCRYLYKEGYDIPAKDCYTFHGRSKALNDFLQKTNSTLLDTWD
;
A
#
# COMPACT_ATOMS: atom_id res chain seq x y z
N MET A 1 -10.56 -8.88 -1.84
CA MET A 1 -9.71 -9.30 -0.71
C MET A 1 -8.79 -8.13 -0.36
N VAL A 2 -8.62 -7.84 0.92
CA VAL A 2 -7.60 -6.89 1.39
C VAL A 2 -6.41 -7.71 1.86
N PHE A 3 -5.23 -7.36 1.38
CA PHE A 3 -3.95 -7.93 1.76
C PHE A 3 -3.14 -6.87 2.51
N LEU A 4 -2.54 -7.29 3.62
CA LEU A 4 -1.67 -6.49 4.47
C LEU A 4 -0.41 -7.30 4.76
N ASP A 5 0.76 -6.67 4.65
CA ASP A 5 1.99 -7.27 5.18
C ASP A 5 1.87 -7.41 6.71
N SER A 6 2.55 -8.41 7.27
CA SER A 6 2.50 -8.69 8.71
C SER A 6 3.14 -7.61 9.59
N ASP A 7 3.94 -6.72 9.00
CA ASP A 7 4.57 -5.56 9.65
C ASP A 7 3.81 -4.25 9.38
N VAL A 8 2.55 -4.35 8.93
CA VAL A 8 1.62 -3.22 8.82
C VAL A 8 0.77 -3.08 10.07
N ILE A 9 0.72 -1.86 10.59
CA ILE A 9 -0.15 -1.47 11.72
C ILE A 9 -1.26 -0.59 11.19
N ILE A 10 -2.51 -0.93 11.52
CA ILE A 10 -3.68 -0.09 11.23
C ILE A 10 -3.79 0.97 12.32
N LEU A 11 -3.91 2.24 11.92
CA LEU A 11 -3.92 3.39 12.83
C LEU A 11 -5.30 4.01 13.03
N ARG A 12 -6.26 3.67 12.18
CA ARG A 12 -7.62 4.23 12.20
C ARG A 12 -8.66 3.14 12.27
N GLU A 13 -9.63 3.30 13.17
CA GLU A 13 -10.76 2.38 13.31
C GLU A 13 -11.60 2.30 12.02
N ASP A 14 -11.73 3.41 11.30
CA ASP A 14 -12.51 3.52 10.07
C ASP A 14 -11.76 3.08 8.80
N PHE A 15 -10.58 2.45 8.96
CA PHE A 15 -9.73 2.03 7.85
C PHE A 15 -10.46 1.10 6.88
N VAL A 16 -11.09 0.04 7.39
CA VAL A 16 -11.74 -0.98 6.56
C VAL A 16 -12.93 -0.37 5.81
N ASP A 17 -13.78 0.40 6.48
CA ASP A 17 -14.96 1.01 5.88
C ASP A 17 -14.59 1.97 4.75
N ARG A 18 -13.59 2.82 4.99
CA ARG A 18 -13.10 3.75 3.95
C ARG A 18 -12.42 3.02 2.81
N LEU A 19 -11.66 1.96 3.08
CA LEU A 19 -11.03 1.17 2.03
C LEU A 19 -12.11 0.53 1.17
N LEU A 20 -13.07 -0.14 1.79
CA LEU A 20 -14.20 -0.77 1.10
C LEU A 20 -14.98 0.22 0.23
N ALA A 21 -15.26 1.43 0.74
CA ALA A 21 -15.91 2.48 -0.04
C ALA A 21 -15.13 2.83 -1.32
N ARG A 22 -13.79 2.94 -1.25
CA ARG A 22 -12.97 3.13 -2.46
C ARG A 22 -13.03 1.93 -3.40
N THR A 23 -13.08 0.71 -2.88
CA THR A 23 -13.03 -0.51 -3.71
C THR A 23 -14.26 -0.74 -4.56
N ALA A 24 -15.36 -0.01 -4.33
CA ALA A 24 -16.56 -0.08 -5.15
C ALA A 24 -16.29 0.16 -6.65
N HIS A 25 -15.27 0.97 -6.97
CA HIS A 25 -14.96 1.41 -8.33
C HIS A 25 -13.72 0.76 -8.95
N PHE A 26 -13.01 -0.10 -8.22
CA PHE A 26 -11.73 -0.64 -8.65
C PHE A 26 -11.66 -2.15 -8.42
N ASP A 27 -10.97 -2.84 -9.30
CA ASP A 27 -10.63 -4.26 -9.17
C ASP A 27 -9.27 -4.45 -8.47
N PHE A 28 -8.44 -3.40 -8.45
CA PHE A 28 -7.18 -3.39 -7.70
C PHE A 28 -6.87 -2.00 -7.15
N LEU A 29 -6.46 -1.93 -5.88
CA LEU A 29 -5.89 -0.74 -5.26
C LEU A 29 -4.61 -1.13 -4.55
N ALA A 30 -3.57 -0.31 -4.65
CA ALA A 30 -2.36 -0.52 -3.85
C ALA A 30 -1.66 0.80 -3.55
N ALA A 31 -0.86 0.81 -2.49
CA ALA A 31 -0.03 1.96 -2.17
C ALA A 31 1.05 2.23 -3.24
N TYR A 32 1.61 3.44 -3.24
CA TYR A 32 2.79 3.73 -4.08
C TYR A 32 4.01 2.94 -3.62
N GLY A 33 4.77 2.38 -4.57
CA GLY A 33 6.06 1.72 -4.30
C GLY A 33 7.17 2.68 -3.85
N PHE A 34 6.96 3.99 -4.02
CA PHE A 34 7.91 5.05 -3.72
C PHE A 34 7.36 6.00 -2.65
N ASP A 35 8.27 6.79 -2.10
CA ASP A 35 8.01 7.85 -1.12
C ASP A 35 7.36 9.10 -1.72
N HIS A 36 7.16 9.17 -3.03
CA HIS A 36 6.51 10.28 -3.71
C HIS A 36 5.56 9.81 -4.82
N PRO A 37 4.44 10.54 -5.08
CA PRO A 37 3.58 10.26 -6.22
C PRO A 37 4.33 10.50 -7.54
N CYS A 38 4.31 9.53 -8.45
CA CYS A 38 4.99 9.66 -9.73
C CYS A 38 4.11 10.35 -10.79
N LYS A 39 4.75 11.03 -11.76
CA LYS A 39 4.06 11.68 -12.89
C LYS A 39 3.41 10.69 -13.87
N LYS A 40 3.92 9.46 -13.98
CA LYS A 40 3.40 8.42 -14.90
C LYS A 40 2.88 7.23 -14.14
N ARG A 41 1.61 6.89 -14.39
CA ARG A 41 0.88 5.81 -13.73
C ARG A 41 1.34 4.39 -14.16
N PHE A 42 1.78 4.20 -15.40
CA PHE A 42 2.00 2.86 -16.02
C PHE A 42 3.42 2.27 -15.92
N HIS A 43 4.36 2.92 -15.23
CA HIS A 43 5.76 2.46 -15.20
C HIS A 43 6.32 2.23 -13.80
N THR A 44 5.48 2.41 -12.78
CA THR A 44 5.94 2.48 -11.40
C THR A 44 5.40 1.28 -10.63
N PRO A 45 6.22 0.55 -9.87
CA PRO A 45 5.71 -0.45 -8.95
C PRO A 45 4.81 0.18 -7.88
N PHE A 46 3.73 -0.51 -7.55
CA PHE A 46 2.96 -0.34 -6.32
C PHE A 46 3.81 -0.75 -5.12
N ASN A 47 3.34 -0.58 -3.89
CA ASN A 47 3.84 -1.32 -2.74
C ASN A 47 2.86 -2.44 -2.42
N SER A 48 3.35 -3.66 -2.24
CA SER A 48 2.52 -4.83 -2.00
C SER A 48 2.07 -5.00 -0.54
N GLY A 49 2.58 -4.20 0.39
CA GLY A 49 2.22 -4.31 1.80
C GLY A 49 0.83 -3.80 2.16
N LEU A 50 0.17 -3.05 1.27
CA LEU A 50 -1.26 -2.77 1.35
C LEU A 50 -1.88 -2.86 -0.03
N MET A 51 -2.75 -3.85 -0.22
CA MET A 51 -3.47 -4.03 -1.48
C MET A 51 -4.92 -4.41 -1.25
N PHE A 52 -5.81 -3.90 -2.09
CA PHE A 52 -7.06 -4.54 -2.40
C PHE A 52 -6.94 -5.22 -3.76
N ILE A 53 -7.41 -6.46 -3.85
CA ILE A 53 -7.46 -7.21 -5.10
C ILE A 53 -8.80 -7.95 -5.23
N ARG A 54 -9.41 -7.82 -6.40
CA ARG A 54 -10.55 -8.62 -6.85
C ARG A 54 -10.07 -9.63 -7.87
N THR A 55 -10.57 -10.87 -7.76
CA THR A 55 -10.40 -11.87 -8.82
C THR A 55 -11.32 -11.52 -9.98
N ILE A 56 -10.75 -11.31 -11.17
CA ILE A 56 -11.49 -10.98 -12.39
C ILE A 56 -11.68 -12.28 -13.19
N PRO A 57 -12.93 -12.62 -13.58
CA PRO A 57 -13.18 -13.73 -14.47
C PRO A 57 -12.36 -13.60 -15.76
N ASN A 58 -11.80 -14.72 -16.24
CA ASN A 58 -11.00 -14.79 -17.47
C ASN A 58 -9.60 -14.15 -17.43
N VAL A 59 -9.18 -13.57 -16.30
CA VAL A 59 -7.77 -13.21 -16.10
C VAL A 59 -6.98 -14.49 -15.78
N ASN A 60 -5.95 -14.77 -16.58
CA ASN A 60 -5.07 -15.91 -16.33
C ASN A 60 -3.99 -15.55 -15.29
N TYR A 61 -4.27 -15.86 -14.03
CA TYR A 61 -3.38 -15.63 -12.90
C TYR A 61 -2.09 -16.46 -12.93
N SER A 62 -2.03 -17.58 -13.68
CA SER A 62 -0.80 -18.36 -13.82
C SER A 62 0.32 -17.55 -14.50
N LYS A 63 -0.04 -16.57 -15.34
CA LYS A 63 0.92 -15.66 -15.99
C LYS A 63 1.68 -14.77 -15.01
N MET A 64 1.24 -14.67 -13.77
CA MET A 64 1.98 -13.94 -12.73
C MET A 64 3.35 -14.61 -12.47
N VAL A 65 3.40 -15.95 -12.52
CA VAL A 65 4.64 -16.73 -12.43
C VAL A 65 5.56 -16.43 -13.62
N ASP A 66 5.02 -16.33 -14.84
CA ASP A 66 5.81 -15.95 -16.02
C ASP A 66 6.43 -14.56 -15.89
N VAL A 67 5.71 -13.61 -15.27
CA VAL A 67 6.21 -12.27 -15.00
C VAL A 67 7.40 -12.32 -14.04
N MET A 68 7.30 -13.13 -12.98
CA MET A 68 8.40 -13.33 -12.02
C MET A 68 9.66 -13.85 -12.73
N TRP A 69 9.53 -14.90 -13.54
CA TRP A 69 10.65 -15.45 -14.31
C TRP A 69 11.27 -14.43 -15.26
N LYS A 70 10.45 -13.67 -16.00
CA LYS A 70 10.93 -12.65 -16.95
C LYS A 70 11.60 -11.46 -16.27
N LEU A 71 11.22 -11.16 -15.03
CA LEU A 71 11.82 -10.08 -14.25
C LEU A 71 13.19 -10.43 -13.70
N ASN A 72 13.54 -11.72 -13.62
CA ASN A 72 14.70 -12.22 -12.89
C ASN A 72 14.83 -11.58 -11.50
N ASN A 73 13.68 -11.39 -10.83
CA ASN A 73 13.57 -10.71 -9.55
C ASN A 73 12.48 -11.39 -8.73
N ASN A 74 12.80 -11.69 -7.47
CA ASN A 74 11.89 -12.35 -6.52
C ASN A 74 11.05 -11.35 -5.72
N ASN A 75 10.98 -10.09 -6.16
CA ASN A 75 10.20 -9.06 -5.51
C ASN A 75 8.75 -9.07 -6.03
N ASP A 76 7.84 -9.52 -5.17
CA ASP A 76 6.40 -9.54 -5.34
C ASP A 76 5.86 -8.18 -5.79
N GLN A 77 6.40 -7.10 -5.25
CA GLN A 77 6.04 -5.72 -5.59
C GLN A 77 6.14 -5.47 -7.11
N ASN A 78 7.25 -5.88 -7.73
CA ASN A 78 7.48 -5.66 -9.16
C ASN A 78 6.62 -6.58 -10.03
N MET A 79 6.49 -7.84 -9.61
CA MET A 79 5.69 -8.85 -10.31
C MET A 79 4.21 -8.45 -10.35
N ILE A 80 3.61 -8.16 -9.19
CA ILE A 80 2.21 -7.79 -9.06
C ILE A 80 1.93 -6.52 -9.86
N SER A 81 2.81 -5.52 -9.75
CA SER A 81 2.64 -4.27 -10.49
C SER A 81 2.60 -4.48 -11.99
N LYS A 82 3.55 -5.23 -12.55
CA LYS A 82 3.57 -5.51 -13.99
C LYS A 82 2.38 -6.36 -14.44
N PHE A 83 1.95 -7.31 -13.63
CA PHE A 83 0.80 -8.14 -13.94
C PHE A 83 -0.50 -7.30 -13.96
N VAL A 84 -0.78 -6.58 -12.88
CA VAL A 84 -1.98 -5.76 -12.75
C VAL A 84 -2.06 -4.70 -13.83
N GLN A 85 -0.98 -3.94 -14.06
CA GLN A 85 -0.97 -2.86 -15.07
C GLN A 85 -1.21 -3.39 -16.50
N ARG A 86 -1.01 -4.68 -16.76
CA ARG A 86 -1.27 -5.33 -18.05
C ARG A 86 -2.63 -6.01 -18.14
N GLN A 87 -3.18 -6.50 -17.04
CA GLN A 87 -4.35 -7.39 -17.05
C GLN A 87 -5.60 -6.75 -16.47
N TYR A 88 -5.46 -5.74 -15.60
CA TYR A 88 -6.57 -5.06 -14.96
C TYR A 88 -6.86 -3.76 -15.72
N VAL A 89 -8.15 -3.51 -15.97
CA VAL A 89 -8.60 -2.23 -16.54
C VAL A 89 -8.84 -1.22 -15.42
N ASN A 90 -9.55 -1.64 -14.38
CA ASN A 90 -9.92 -0.76 -13.26
C ASN A 90 -8.99 -0.97 -12.08
N TRP A 91 -7.85 -0.29 -12.09
CA TRP A 91 -6.94 -0.27 -10.94
C TRP A 91 -6.55 1.15 -10.60
N ASP A 92 -6.21 1.44 -9.35
CA ASP A 92 -5.70 2.76 -8.97
C ASP A 92 -4.68 2.67 -7.81
N THR A 93 -4.02 3.79 -7.54
CA THR A 93 -3.11 3.94 -6.42
C THR A 93 -3.80 4.56 -5.21
N LEU A 94 -3.51 4.01 -4.03
CA LEU A 94 -3.81 4.64 -2.76
C LEU A 94 -2.76 5.74 -2.51
N SER A 95 -3.20 6.89 -2.02
CA SER A 95 -2.29 7.99 -1.66
C SER A 95 -1.34 7.56 -0.52
N LEU A 96 -0.23 8.28 -0.35
CA LEU A 96 0.75 8.00 0.71
C LEU A 96 0.14 7.94 2.13
N ARG A 97 -0.96 8.66 2.39
CA ARG A 97 -1.74 8.58 3.65
C ARG A 97 -2.30 7.19 3.96
N TRP A 98 -2.56 6.37 2.95
CA TRP A 98 -3.07 5.01 3.17
C TRP A 98 -2.00 4.06 3.69
N HIS A 99 -0.73 4.38 3.45
CA HIS A 99 0.37 3.46 3.67
C HIS A 99 1.66 4.20 4.01
N CYS A 100 1.72 4.71 5.24
CA CYS A 100 2.81 5.54 5.71
C CYS A 100 4.04 4.69 6.04
N ARG A 101 5.02 4.69 5.13
CA ARG A 101 6.30 3.96 5.27
C ARG A 101 7.41 4.75 5.93
N TYR A 102 7.36 6.06 5.78
CA TYR A 102 8.41 6.98 6.19
C TYR A 102 7.77 8.14 6.93
N LEU A 103 7.40 7.91 8.18
CA LEU A 103 7.05 9.03 9.04
C LEU A 103 8.26 9.97 9.28
N TYR A 104 9.47 9.64 8.79
CA TYR A 104 10.69 10.32 9.26
C TYR A 104 11.90 10.44 8.32
N LYS A 105 11.79 10.34 6.99
CA LYS A 105 12.94 10.66 6.11
C LYS A 105 12.55 11.39 4.83
N GLU A 106 13.19 12.55 4.61
CA GLU A 106 13.46 13.38 3.40
C GLU A 106 12.49 13.39 2.19
N GLY A 107 11.30 12.81 2.25
CA GLY A 107 10.33 12.81 1.16
C GLY A 107 9.11 13.65 1.50
N TYR A 108 8.28 13.15 2.42
CA TYR A 108 7.01 13.75 2.83
C TYR A 108 6.72 13.42 4.30
N ASP A 109 6.56 14.44 5.13
CA ASP A 109 6.09 14.28 6.51
C ASP A 109 4.56 14.23 6.51
N ILE A 110 3.99 13.04 6.72
CA ILE A 110 2.55 12.86 6.91
C ILE A 110 2.33 12.73 8.41
N PRO A 111 1.57 13.64 9.03
CA PRO A 111 1.22 13.52 10.44
C PRO A 111 0.59 12.16 10.74
N ALA A 112 0.97 11.52 11.85
CA ALA A 112 0.48 10.18 12.20
C ALA A 112 -1.07 10.10 12.23
N LYS A 113 -1.75 11.19 12.64
CA LYS A 113 -3.22 11.32 12.62
C LYS A 113 -3.85 11.24 11.23
N ASP A 114 -3.09 11.56 10.19
CA ASP A 114 -3.53 11.54 8.80
C ASP A 114 -3.22 10.21 8.10
N CYS A 115 -2.53 9.30 8.78
CA CYS A 115 -2.17 7.98 8.28
C CYS A 115 -3.26 6.95 8.61
N TYR A 116 -3.62 6.10 7.64
CA TYR A 116 -4.48 4.94 7.86
C TYR A 116 -3.72 3.73 8.34
N THR A 117 -2.52 3.51 7.78
CA THR A 117 -1.62 2.44 8.21
C THR A 117 -0.20 2.95 8.32
N PHE A 118 0.59 2.30 9.16
CA PHE A 118 2.03 2.42 9.24
C PHE A 118 2.68 1.12 8.75
N HIS A 119 3.70 1.22 7.89
CA HIS A 119 4.47 0.07 7.41
C HIS A 119 5.95 0.33 7.66
N GLY A 120 6.52 -0.30 8.68
CA GLY A 120 7.90 -0.07 9.05
C GLY A 120 8.47 -1.16 9.93
N ARG A 121 9.79 -1.38 9.83
CA ARG A 121 10.52 -2.40 10.58
C ARG A 121 11.40 -1.80 11.67
N SER A 122 11.59 -2.57 12.74
CA SER A 122 12.60 -2.38 13.78
C SER A 122 12.68 -0.95 14.30
N LYS A 123 13.68 -0.15 13.85
CA LYS A 123 13.91 1.20 14.34
C LYS A 123 12.72 2.13 14.08
N ALA A 124 12.14 2.08 12.88
CA ALA A 124 11.00 2.93 12.53
C ALA A 124 9.76 2.58 13.37
N LEU A 125 9.57 1.30 13.68
CA LEU A 125 8.48 0.83 14.54
C LEU A 125 8.65 1.31 15.98
N ASN A 126 9.85 1.15 16.56
CA ASN A 126 10.12 1.60 17.92
C ASN A 126 9.96 3.12 18.06
N ASP A 127 10.48 3.89 17.09
CA ASP A 127 10.32 5.34 17.06
C ASP A 127 8.84 5.75 16.92
N PHE A 128 8.09 5.04 16.09
CA PHE A 128 6.65 5.24 15.95
C PHE A 128 5.92 5.01 17.26
N LEU A 129 6.10 3.84 17.89
CA LEU A 129 5.46 3.46 19.15
C LEU A 129 5.83 4.39 20.31
N GLN A 130 7.11 4.80 20.41
CA GLN A 130 7.55 5.78 21.40
C GLN A 130 6.82 7.11 21.23
N LYS A 131 6.62 7.56 19.99
CA LYS A 131 5.87 8.78 19.70
C LYS A 131 4.37 8.64 19.89
N THR A 132 3.76 7.50 19.56
CA THR A 132 2.34 7.28 19.85
C THR A 132 2.08 7.21 21.36
N ASN A 133 3.08 6.80 22.14
CA ASN A 133 2.99 6.79 23.61
C ASN A 133 3.28 8.17 24.23
N SER A 134 4.14 9.00 23.63
CA SER A 134 4.51 10.32 24.17
C SER A 134 3.61 11.46 23.67
N THR A 135 3.11 11.33 22.44
CA THR A 135 1.96 12.05 21.94
C THR A 135 0.79 11.15 22.23
N LEU A 136 0.23 11.24 23.45
CA LEU A 136 -1.11 10.75 23.69
C LEU A 136 -1.94 11.14 22.47
N LEU A 137 -2.62 10.14 21.91
CA LEU A 137 -3.74 10.30 21.00
C LEU A 137 -4.89 11.00 21.77
N ASP A 138 -4.60 12.14 22.41
CA ASP A 138 -5.43 12.91 23.33
C ASP A 138 -6.26 13.97 22.59
N THR A 139 -6.40 13.84 21.28
CA THR A 139 -7.30 14.69 20.48
C THR A 139 -7.98 13.87 19.38
N TRP A 140 -8.53 12.72 19.74
CA TRP A 140 -9.62 12.12 18.97
C TRP A 140 -10.94 12.66 19.53
N ASP A 141 -11.15 13.96 19.33
CA ASP A 141 -12.47 14.58 19.31
C ASP A 141 -12.95 14.66 17.85
#